data_AF-A0A521LPI7-F1
#
_entry.id   AF-A0A521LPI7-F1
#
_cell.length_a   1.000
_cell.length_b   1.000
_cell.length_c   1.000
_cell.angle_alpha   90.00
_cell.angle_beta   90.00
_cell.angle_gamma   90.00
#
_symmetry.space_group_name_H-M   'P 1'
#
loop_
_entity.id
_entity.type
_entity.pdbx_description
1 polymer ?
#
loop_
_entity_poly.entity_id
_entity_poly.type
_entity_poly.pdbx_seq_one_letter_code
_entity_poly.pdbx_strand_id
1 'polypeptide(L)'
;MNTTSAVSIAFDPLLPWTVLAVLGAIGLVLVLLGLRAGARGTMWRLGSLVVVIAALANPSLIEEQRKPIADVALVVVDDSDSMAIGERR
;
A
#
# COMPACT_ATOMS: atom_id res chain seq x y z
N MET A 1 -2.24 0.15 -29.74
CA MET A 1 -2.99 -0.19 -28.51
C MET A 1 -2.03 0.02 -27.36
N ASN A 2 -2.14 1.13 -26.63
CA ASN A 2 -1.19 1.48 -25.58
C ASN A 2 -1.77 1.00 -24.26
N THR A 3 -1.24 -0.10 -23.72
CA THR A 3 -1.56 -0.55 -22.37
C THR A 3 -0.96 0.44 -21.38
N THR A 4 -1.74 0.88 -20.39
CA THR A 4 -1.22 1.68 -19.28
C THR A 4 -0.98 0.74 -18.11
N SER A 5 0.28 0.51 -17.75
CA SER A 5 0.64 -0.26 -16.55
C SER A 5 0.52 0.64 -15.33
N ALA A 6 -0.27 0.23 -14.34
CA ALA A 6 -0.28 0.83 -13.01
C ALA A 6 0.45 -0.11 -12.04
N VAL A 7 1.48 0.40 -11.37
CA VAL A 7 2.26 -0.36 -10.38
C VAL A 7 1.88 0.13 -8.98
N SER A 8 1.54 -0.80 -8.09
CA SER A 8 1.26 -0.52 -6.68
C SER A 8 1.93 -1.56 -5.77
N ILE A 9 2.27 -1.16 -4.54
CA ILE A 9 2.78 -2.07 -3.51
C ILE A 9 1.66 -2.25 -2.49
N ALA A 10 1.20 -3.48 -2.33
CA ALA A 10 0.25 -3.86 -1.30
C ALA A 10 0.96 -4.63 -0.19
N PHE A 11 0.45 -4.52 1.04
CA PHE A 11 0.88 -5.33 2.17
C PHE A 11 -0.27 -6.24 2.59
N ASP A 12 -0.06 -7.54 2.44
CA ASP A 12 -1.06 -8.57 2.77
C ASP A 12 -0.48 -9.51 3.84
N PRO A 13 -0.37 -9.04 5.10
CA PRO A 13 0.42 -9.72 6.11
C PRO A 13 -0.15 -11.10 6.44
N LEU A 14 0.73 -12.10 6.58
CA LEU A 14 0.35 -13.48 6.92
C LEU A 14 -0.28 -13.59 8.31
N LEU A 15 -0.04 -12.59 9.17
CA LEU A 15 -0.58 -12.48 10.51
C LEU A 15 -1.30 -11.14 10.68
N PRO A 16 -2.28 -11.04 11.60
CA PRO A 16 -2.91 -9.76 11.91
C PRO A 16 -1.86 -8.70 12.27
N TRP A 17 -2.10 -7.46 11.84
CA TRP A 17 -1.16 -6.36 12.09
C TRP A 17 -0.81 -6.16 13.56
N THR A 18 -1.78 -6.40 14.44
CA THR A 18 -1.61 -6.34 15.89
C THR A 18 -0.58 -7.36 16.39
N VAL A 19 -0.60 -8.59 15.87
CA VAL A 19 0.35 -9.64 16.23
C VAL A 19 1.76 -9.27 15.76
N LEU A 20 1.89 -8.78 14.53
CA LEU A 20 3.17 -8.31 13.99
C LEU A 20 3.75 -7.13 14.78
N ALA A 21 2.91 -6.17 15.16
CA ALA A 21 3.32 -5.03 15.96
C ALA A 21 3.82 -5.47 17.35
N VAL A 22 3.13 -6.41 18.00
CA VAL A 22 3.54 -6.94 19.31
C VAL A 22 4.86 -7.72 19.21
N LEU A 23 5.00 -8.61 18.22
CA LEU A 23 6.25 -9.35 18.00
C LEU A 23 7.42 -8.40 17.69
N GLY A 24 7.18 -7.40 16.83
CA GLY A 24 8.15 -6.36 16.51
C GLY A 24 8.58 -5.57 17.75
N ALA A 25 7.62 -5.15 18.59
CA ALA A 25 7.90 -4.41 19.81
C ALA A 25 8.74 -5.23 20.81
N ILE A 26 8.38 -6.50 21.03
CA ILE A 26 9.14 -7.40 21.91
C ILE A 26 10.56 -7.58 21.37
N GLY A 27 10.71 -7.86 20.07
CA GLY A 27 12.01 -7.99 19.42
C GLY A 27 12.86 -6.73 19.54
N LEU A 28 12.25 -5.55 19.34
CA LEU A 28 12.93 -4.26 19.46
C LEU A 28 13.45 -4.02 20.88
N VAL A 29 12.66 -4.33 21.91
CA VAL A 29 13.08 -4.23 23.31
C VAL A 29 14.30 -5.13 23.57
N LEU A 30 14.27 -6.38 23.10
CA LEU A 30 15.39 -7.31 23.27
C LEU A 30 16.67 -6.83 22.55
N VAL A 31 16.54 -6.27 21.35
CA VAL A 31 17.65 -5.66 20.62
C VAL A 31 18.20 -4.47 21.40
N LEU A 32 17.34 -3.59 21.91
CA LEU A 32 17.77 -2.39 22.65
C LEU A 32 18.50 -2.75 23.96
N LEU A 33 18.02 -3.77 24.66
CA LEU A 33 18.70 -4.34 25.83
C LEU A 33 20.05 -4.95 25.46
N GLY A 34 20.13 -5.69 24.34
CA GLY A 34 21.38 -6.24 23.82
C GLY A 34 22.40 -5.16 23.44
N LEU A 35 21.94 -4.06 22.84
CA LEU A 35 22.77 -2.90 22.53
C LEU A 35 23.32 -2.25 23.81
N ARG A 36 22.47 -2.03 24.81
CA ARG A 36 22.90 -1.52 26.12
C ARG A 36 23.90 -2.45 26.82
N ALA A 37 23.70 -3.75 26.70
CA ALA A 37 24.58 -4.76 27.29
C ALA A 37 25.89 -4.95 26.50
N GLY A 38 26.11 -4.27 25.37
CA GLY A 38 27.31 -4.44 24.54
C GLY A 38 27.39 -5.84 23.91
N ALA A 39 26.27 -6.53 23.76
CA ALA A 39 26.25 -7.90 23.25
C ALA A 39 26.70 -7.91 21.78
N ARG A 40 27.75 -8.69 21.50
CA ARG A 40 28.25 -8.92 20.15
C ARG A 40 27.15 -9.56 19.29
N GLY A 41 27.00 -9.08 18.05
CA GLY A 41 26.00 -9.61 17.11
C GLY A 41 24.60 -8.99 17.24
N THR A 42 24.40 -7.97 18.09
CA THR A 42 23.08 -7.33 18.22
C THR A 42 22.58 -6.69 16.92
N MET A 43 23.48 -6.14 16.08
CA MET A 43 23.12 -5.63 14.75
C MET A 43 22.61 -6.74 13.82
N TRP A 44 23.19 -7.94 13.89
CA TRP A 44 22.70 -9.10 13.14
C TRP A 44 21.32 -9.53 13.63
N ARG A 45 21.08 -9.51 14.95
CA ARG A 45 19.75 -9.79 15.51
C ARG A 45 18.70 -8.79 15.04
N LEU A 46 19.04 -7.50 14.99
CA LEU A 46 18.16 -6.48 14.43
C LEU A 46 17.87 -6.75 12.95
N GLY A 47 18.91 -7.06 12.16
CA GLY A 47 18.75 -7.43 10.75
C GLY A 47 17.82 -8.63 10.57
N SER A 48 18.01 -9.70 11.34
CA SER A 48 17.14 -10.88 11.31
C SER A 48 15.70 -10.55 11.70
N LEU A 49 15.50 -9.73 12.74
CA LEU A 49 14.17 -9.27 13.16
C LEU A 49 13.46 -8.53 12.03
N VAL A 50 14.15 -7.60 11.37
CA VAL A 50 13.61 -6.84 10.24
C VAL A 50 13.25 -7.76 9.08
N VAL A 51 14.12 -8.71 8.72
CA VAL A 51 13.86 -9.68 7.64
C VAL A 51 12.63 -10.53 7.95
N VAL A 52 12.50 -11.03 9.17
CA VAL A 52 11.35 -11.85 9.57
C VAL A 52 10.05 -11.04 9.55
N ILE A 53 10.06 -9.83 10.11
CA ILE A 53 8.88 -8.94 10.10
C ILE A 53 8.49 -8.58 8.66
N ALA A 54 9.46 -8.25 7.81
CA ALA A 54 9.22 -7.92 6.40
C ALA A 54 8.66 -9.11 5.60
N ALA A 55 9.18 -10.31 5.86
CA ALA A 55 8.66 -11.54 5.24
C ALA A 55 7.21 -11.80 5.66
N LEU A 56 6.88 -11.62 6.94
CA LEU A 56 5.52 -11.79 7.44
C LEU A 56 4.56 -10.68 7.03
N ALA A 57 5.07 -9.47 6.78
CA ALA A 57 4.31 -8.34 6.23
C ALA A 57 3.89 -8.58 4.78
N ASN A 58 4.57 -9.50 4.07
CA ASN A 58 4.25 -9.95 2.71
C ASN A 58 3.96 -8.79 1.73
N PRO A 59 4.98 -7.96 1.45
CA PRO A 59 4.88 -6.93 0.43
C PRO A 59 4.70 -7.57 -0.95
N SER A 60 3.63 -7.23 -1.63
CA SER A 60 3.29 -7.73 -2.96
C SER A 60 3.30 -6.59 -3.97
N LEU A 61 4.03 -6.78 -5.07
CA LEU A 61 4.03 -5.84 -6.19
C LEU A 61 2.85 -6.21 -7.11
N ILE A 62 1.87 -5.32 -7.17
CA ILE A 62 0.69 -5.49 -8.00
C ILE A 62 0.89 -4.63 -9.25
N GLU A 63 1.09 -5.29 -10.38
CA GLU A 63 1.07 -4.66 -11.70
C GLU A 63 -0.29 -4.93 -12.36
N GLU A 64 -1.10 -3.88 -12.46
CA GLU A 64 -2.41 -3.97 -13.08
C GLU A 64 -2.32 -3.56 -14.55
N GLN A 65 -2.47 -4.53 -15.45
CA GLN A 65 -2.56 -4.27 -16.88
C GLN A 65 -3.97 -3.81 -17.23
N ARG A 66 -4.17 -2.49 -17.27
CA ARG A 66 -5.45 -1.92 -17.67
C ARG A 66 -5.48 -1.78 -19.20
N LYS A 67 -6.41 -2.52 -19.82
CA LYS A 67 -6.79 -2.29 -21.21
C LYS A 67 -7.90 -1.23 -21.22
N PRO A 68 -7.65 0.00 -21.68
CA PRO A 68 -8.72 0.98 -21.82
C PRO A 68 -9.76 0.42 -22.79
N ILE A 69 -10.99 0.28 -22.30
CA ILE A 69 -12.15 -0.09 -23.11
C ILE A 69 -12.74 1.23 -23.62
N ALA A 70 -13.07 1.28 -24.91
CA ALA A 70 -13.71 2.46 -25.48
C ALA A 70 -15.14 2.55 -24.93
N ASP A 71 -15.40 3.59 -24.14
CA ASP A 71 -16.74 3.91 -23.63
C ASP A 71 -17.43 4.92 -24.56
N VAL A 72 -18.73 4.74 -24.78
CA VAL A 72 -19.57 5.67 -25.54
C VAL A 72 -20.56 6.30 -24.56
N ALA A 73 -20.33 7.56 -24.21
CA ALA A 73 -21.28 8.35 -23.42
C ALA A 73 -22.24 9.09 -24.35
N LEU A 74 -23.55 8.89 -24.16
CA LEU A 74 -24.58 9.72 -24.79
C LEU A 74 -24.77 10.97 -23.93
N VAL A 75 -24.36 12.12 -24.45
CA VAL A 75 -24.63 13.42 -23.83
C VAL A 75 -25.84 14.03 -24.51
N VAL A 76 -26.96 14.14 -23.77
CA VAL A 76 -28.13 14.88 -24.22
C VAL A 76 -28.04 16.28 -23.64
N VAL A 77 -27.86 17.26 -24.52
CA VAL A 77 -27.91 18.69 -24.15
C VAL A 77 -29.30 19.19 -24.52
N ASP A 78 -30.03 19.69 -23.52
CA ASP A 78 -31.30 20.37 -23.74
C ASP A 78 -31.03 21.83 -24.13
N ASP A 79 -31.40 22.18 -25.36
CA ASP A 79 -31.25 23.54 -25.92
C ASP A 79 -32.58 24.31 -25.96
N SER A 80 -33.50 23.97 -25.05
CA SER A 80 -34.77 24.68 -24.90
C SER A 80 -34.58 26.09 -24.31
N ASP A 81 -35.44 27.03 -24.70
CA ASP A 81 -35.43 28.42 -24.22
C ASP A 81 -35.54 28.53 -22.68
N SER A 82 -36.10 27.51 -22.02
CA SER A 82 -36.14 27.40 -20.55
C SER A 82 -34.76 27.39 -19.90
N MET A 83 -33.72 26.96 -20.61
CA MET A 83 -32.34 26.94 -20.11
C MET A 83 -31.69 28.32 -20.05
N ALA A 84 -32.28 29.34 -20.70
CA ALA A 84 -31.81 30.72 -20.65
C ALA A 84 -32.34 31.51 -19.43
N ILE A 85 -33.25 30.93 -18.65
CA ILE A 85 -33.85 31.59 -17.49
C ILE A 85 -32.98 31.30 -16.27
N GLY A 86 -32.38 32.35 -15.66
CA GLY A 86 -31.43 32.19 -14.56
C GLY A 86 -30.10 31.61 -15.05
N GLU A 87 -29.00 32.06 -14.48
CA GLU A 87 -27.64 31.74 -14.96
C GLU A 87 -27.33 30.23 -14.79
N ARG A 88 -27.69 29.45 -15.82
CA ARG A 88 -27.63 27.97 -15.85
C ARG A 88 -26.86 27.45 -17.08
N ARG A 89 -26.25 28.36 -17.85
CA ARG A 89 -25.35 28.08 -18.96
C ARG A 89 -23.90 28.08 -18.49
#